data_AF-A0A850MHG1-F1
#
_entry.id   AF-A0A850MHG1-F1
#
_cell.length_a   1.000
_cell.length_b   1.000
_cell.length_c   1.000
_cell.angle_alpha   90.00
_cell.angle_beta   90.00
_cell.angle_gamma   90.00
#
_symmetry.space_group_name_H-M   'P 1'
#
loop_
_entity.id
_entity.type
_entity.pdbx_description
1 polymer ?
#
loop_
_entity_poly.entity_id
_entity_poly.type
_entity_poly.pdbx_seq_one_letter_code
_entity_poly.pdbx_strand_id
1 'polypeptide(L)'
;MSDYFEVRELVNEIVAQGGNYLSARRYKDAVKVLNEILNYPQEYVDMEKYRETYELLVKIIRESKGSVALDVLPLIIAGRLLEDPLIDMNIGIAVTELEQTQAAADPNLFQNCRDRIIEWLIDNTEEFARVHLADLARDLNVPLDLLERIINDAIFDGYIVGKLDTEKKDLIVMPYEQEKRQLKCIICYQDIDFDAPDLVRCRYCGTVAHHEHIMQWVAAAGKKCPRCMSELELD
;
A
#
# COMPACT_ATOMS: atom_id res chain seq x y z
N MET A 1 29.66 -9.74 10.87
CA MET A 1 30.38 -9.78 9.57
C MET A 1 29.97 -10.97 8.71
N SER A 2 29.54 -12.12 9.29
CA SER A 2 28.95 -13.26 8.55
C SER A 2 27.62 -12.90 7.87
N ASP A 3 26.69 -12.34 8.65
CA ASP A 3 25.29 -12.12 8.21
C ASP A 3 25.17 -11.14 7.03
N TYR A 4 25.99 -10.09 6.96
CA TYR A 4 25.97 -9.13 5.83
C TYR A 4 26.39 -9.78 4.51
N PHE A 5 27.38 -10.69 4.55
CA PHE A 5 27.88 -11.33 3.34
C PHE A 5 26.87 -12.36 2.81
N GLU A 6 26.25 -13.11 3.73
CA GLU A 6 25.20 -14.09 3.42
C GLU A 6 23.95 -13.40 2.84
N VAL A 7 23.49 -12.29 3.42
CA VAL A 7 22.35 -11.53 2.88
C VAL A 7 22.65 -11.00 1.48
N ARG A 8 23.88 -10.55 1.22
CA ARG A 8 24.27 -10.02 -0.08
C ARG A 8 24.25 -11.10 -1.18
N GLU A 9 24.72 -12.31 -0.89
CA GLU A 9 24.64 -13.43 -1.83
C GLU A 9 23.18 -13.83 -2.08
N LEU A 10 22.36 -13.92 -1.03
CA LEU A 10 20.93 -14.24 -1.16
C LEU A 10 20.16 -13.22 -2.01
N VAL A 11 20.41 -11.92 -1.79
CA VAL A 11 19.78 -10.85 -2.59
C VAL A 11 20.21 -10.94 -4.06
N ASN A 12 21.49 -11.22 -4.33
CA ASN A 12 21.96 -11.41 -5.70
C ASN A 12 21.27 -12.60 -6.37
N GLU A 13 21.09 -13.70 -5.65
CA GLU A 13 20.36 -14.87 -6.15
C GLU A 13 18.89 -14.55 -6.42
N ILE A 14 18.23 -13.80 -5.54
CA ILE A 14 16.84 -13.35 -5.73
C ILE A 14 16.69 -12.56 -7.03
N VAL A 15 17.54 -11.55 -7.24
CA VAL A 15 17.48 -10.71 -8.45
C VAL A 15 17.77 -11.53 -9.71
N ALA A 16 18.78 -12.40 -9.66
CA ALA A 16 19.14 -13.27 -10.78
C ALA A 16 18.01 -14.26 -11.13
N GLN A 17 17.41 -14.90 -10.12
CA GLN A 17 16.28 -15.80 -10.30
C GLN A 17 15.05 -15.07 -10.84
N GLY A 18 14.75 -13.87 -10.35
CA GLY A 18 13.70 -13.00 -10.87
C GLY A 18 13.88 -12.71 -12.38
N GLY A 19 15.10 -12.36 -12.79
CA GLY A 19 15.46 -12.17 -14.19
C GLY A 19 15.34 -13.45 -15.06
N ASN A 20 15.70 -14.61 -14.51
CA ASN A 20 15.54 -15.90 -15.20
C ASN A 20 14.06 -16.26 -15.39
N TYR A 21 13.22 -16.07 -14.37
CA TYR A 21 11.78 -16.30 -14.47
C TYR A 21 11.11 -15.34 -15.46
N LEU A 22 11.51 -14.07 -15.46
CA LEU A 22 11.08 -13.09 -16.47
C LEU A 22 11.43 -13.58 -17.88
N SER A 23 12.68 -14.00 -18.11
CA SER A 23 13.14 -14.49 -19.41
C SER A 23 12.38 -15.74 -19.88
N ALA A 24 11.95 -16.58 -18.93
CA ALA A 24 11.10 -17.73 -19.18
C ALA A 24 9.59 -17.40 -19.29
N ARG A 25 9.20 -16.11 -19.24
CA ARG A 25 7.81 -15.61 -19.21
C ARG A 25 6.98 -16.15 -18.05
N ARG A 26 7.64 -16.53 -16.94
CA ARG A 26 7.00 -16.98 -15.70
C ARG A 26 6.81 -15.80 -14.76
N TYR A 27 5.93 -14.88 -15.15
CA TYR A 27 5.80 -13.56 -14.50
C TYR A 27 5.43 -13.64 -13.02
N LYS A 28 4.46 -14.48 -12.64
CA LYS A 28 4.08 -14.66 -11.22
C LYS A 28 5.23 -15.18 -10.36
N ASP A 29 5.99 -16.13 -10.88
CA ASP A 29 7.15 -16.67 -10.18
C ASP A 29 8.27 -15.63 -10.06
N ALA A 30 8.47 -14.82 -11.10
CA ALA A 30 9.42 -13.71 -11.07
C ALA A 30 9.06 -12.71 -9.97
N VAL A 31 7.80 -12.27 -9.89
CA VAL A 31 7.34 -11.34 -8.85
C VAL A 31 7.45 -11.96 -7.46
N LYS A 32 7.05 -13.23 -7.32
CA LYS A 32 7.13 -13.95 -6.05
C LYS A 32 8.54 -13.98 -5.50
N VAL A 33 9.53 -14.31 -6.34
CA VAL A 33 10.93 -14.31 -5.92
C VAL A 33 11.44 -12.91 -5.63
N LEU A 34 11.12 -11.91 -6.47
CA LEU A 34 11.53 -10.53 -6.20
C LEU A 34 10.94 -9.98 -4.89
N ASN A 35 9.72 -10.37 -4.51
CA ASN A 35 9.12 -10.03 -3.22
C ASN A 35 9.94 -10.53 -2.02
N GLU A 36 10.76 -11.58 -2.18
CA GLU A 36 11.60 -12.09 -1.09
C GLU A 36 12.63 -11.07 -0.63
N ILE A 37 12.99 -10.08 -1.47
CA ILE A 37 13.89 -8.99 -1.07
C ILE A 37 13.34 -8.21 0.13
N LEU A 38 12.01 -8.15 0.29
CA LEU A 38 11.33 -7.45 1.38
C LEU A 38 11.49 -8.14 2.73
N ASN A 39 11.93 -9.41 2.74
CA ASN A 39 12.17 -10.16 3.98
C ASN A 39 13.51 -9.81 4.64
N TYR A 40 14.36 -9.03 3.96
CA TYR A 40 15.68 -8.66 4.45
C TYR A 40 15.69 -7.21 4.96
N PRO A 41 16.33 -6.91 6.10
CA PRO A 41 16.36 -5.54 6.60
C PRO A 41 17.14 -4.64 5.64
N GLN A 42 16.60 -3.45 5.38
CA GLN A 42 17.11 -2.52 4.34
C GLN A 42 18.59 -2.16 4.52
N GLU A 43 19.07 -2.09 5.76
CA GLU A 43 20.48 -1.80 6.10
C GLU A 43 21.47 -2.87 5.60
N TYR A 44 21.01 -4.08 5.25
CA TYR A 44 21.84 -5.17 4.71
C TYR A 44 21.71 -5.33 3.19
N VAL A 45 20.82 -4.58 2.55
CA VAL A 45 20.56 -4.69 1.10
C VAL A 45 21.17 -3.49 0.39
N ASP A 46 22.15 -3.74 -0.49
CA ASP A 46 22.75 -2.69 -1.31
C ASP A 46 21.66 -1.98 -2.15
N MET A 47 21.63 -0.65 -2.12
CA MET A 47 20.62 0.15 -2.86
C MET A 47 20.59 -0.15 -4.37
N GLU A 48 21.74 -0.55 -4.93
CA GLU A 48 21.85 -1.00 -6.33
C GLU A 48 20.96 -2.23 -6.61
N LYS A 49 20.84 -3.16 -5.64
CA LYS A 49 19.98 -4.35 -5.79
C LYS A 49 18.50 -4.02 -5.75
N TYR A 50 18.11 -3.03 -4.96
CA TYR A 50 16.75 -2.50 -5.04
C TYR A 50 16.51 -1.89 -6.42
N ARG A 51 17.41 -1.05 -6.94
CA ARG A 51 17.25 -0.46 -8.28
C ARG A 51 17.09 -1.54 -9.36
N GLU A 52 17.95 -2.57 -9.37
CA GLU A 52 17.83 -3.72 -10.29
C GLU A 52 16.46 -4.43 -10.15
N THR A 53 15.98 -4.62 -8.92
CA THR A 53 14.67 -5.22 -8.64
C THR A 53 13.53 -4.40 -9.25
N TYR A 54 13.54 -3.08 -9.08
CA TYR A 54 12.50 -2.20 -9.62
C TYR A 54 12.58 -2.06 -11.15
N GLU A 55 13.77 -2.16 -11.75
CA GLU A 55 13.90 -2.27 -13.20
C GLU A 55 13.29 -3.57 -13.75
N LEU A 56 13.52 -4.69 -13.07
CA LEU A 56 12.89 -5.97 -13.42
C LEU A 56 11.37 -5.92 -13.23
N LEU A 57 10.89 -5.27 -12.16
CA LEU A 57 9.46 -5.09 -11.91
C LEU A 57 8.75 -4.40 -13.07
N VAL A 58 9.32 -3.30 -13.58
CA VAL A 58 8.78 -2.57 -14.74
C VAL A 58 8.71 -3.48 -15.97
N LYS A 59 9.76 -4.25 -16.25
CA LYS A 59 9.79 -5.20 -17.38
C LYS A 59 8.73 -6.28 -17.22
N ILE A 60 8.59 -6.85 -16.02
CA ILE A 60 7.57 -7.86 -15.71
C ILE A 60 6.17 -7.29 -15.96
N ILE A 61 5.87 -6.09 -15.47
CA ILE A 61 4.56 -5.46 -15.65
C ILE A 61 4.23 -5.26 -17.14
N ARG A 62 5.18 -4.70 -17.90
CA ARG A 62 5.05 -4.49 -19.36
C ARG A 62 4.79 -5.79 -20.11
N GLU A 63 5.61 -6.81 -19.87
CA GLU A 63 5.55 -8.06 -20.61
C GLU A 63 4.35 -8.93 -20.21
N SER A 64 4.00 -8.93 -18.93
CA SER A 64 2.84 -9.66 -18.39
C SER A 64 1.51 -9.04 -18.79
N LYS A 65 1.52 -7.82 -19.35
CA LYS A 65 0.34 -7.02 -19.67
C LYS A 65 -0.62 -6.92 -18.47
N GLY A 66 -0.06 -6.63 -17.30
CA GLY A 66 -0.84 -6.43 -16.07
C GLY A 66 -1.38 -7.70 -15.43
N SER A 67 -1.12 -8.91 -15.95
CA SER A 67 -1.64 -10.17 -15.36
C SER A 67 -1.12 -10.48 -13.95
N VAL A 68 -0.13 -9.73 -13.46
CA VAL A 68 0.47 -9.83 -12.13
C VAL A 68 0.28 -8.58 -11.28
N ALA A 69 -0.63 -7.68 -11.64
CA ALA A 69 -0.72 -6.36 -11.00
C ALA A 69 -0.90 -6.40 -9.48
N LEU A 70 -1.69 -7.35 -8.96
CA LEU A 70 -1.87 -7.51 -7.52
C LEU A 70 -0.60 -8.04 -6.86
N ASP A 71 0.11 -8.94 -7.54
CA ASP A 71 1.33 -9.58 -7.04
C ASP A 71 2.48 -8.57 -6.87
N VAL A 72 2.50 -7.50 -7.68
CA VAL A 72 3.55 -6.47 -7.69
C VAL A 72 3.32 -5.30 -6.72
N LEU A 73 2.12 -5.18 -6.14
CA LEU A 73 1.79 -4.09 -5.22
C LEU A 73 2.72 -3.99 -4.01
N PRO A 74 3.13 -5.09 -3.35
CA PRO A 74 4.03 -5.02 -2.21
C PRO A 74 5.36 -4.33 -2.56
N LEU A 75 5.95 -4.67 -3.72
CA LEU A 75 7.16 -4.02 -4.22
C LEU A 75 6.90 -2.53 -4.51
N ILE A 76 5.86 -2.19 -5.26
CA ILE A 76 5.54 -0.79 -5.58
C ILE A 76 5.44 0.07 -4.31
N ILE A 77 4.79 -0.44 -3.27
CA ILE A 77 4.62 0.28 -2.02
C ILE A 77 5.94 0.37 -1.25
N ALA A 78 6.67 -0.74 -1.12
CA ALA A 78 7.96 -0.77 -0.42
C ALA A 78 8.99 0.17 -1.05
N GLY A 79 9.03 0.25 -2.38
CA GLY A 79 10.03 1.05 -3.08
C GLY A 79 9.84 2.55 -2.90
N ARG A 80 8.60 3.02 -2.70
CA ARG A 80 8.33 4.44 -2.35
C ARG A 80 8.94 4.85 -1.00
N LEU A 81 9.29 3.88 -0.15
CA LEU A 81 9.85 4.12 1.18
C LEU A 81 11.38 4.18 1.18
N LEU A 82 12.02 3.80 0.06
CA LEU A 82 13.48 3.78 -0.05
C LEU A 82 14.07 5.18 -0.31
N GLU A 83 13.22 6.18 -0.56
CA GLU A 83 13.60 7.58 -0.84
C GLU A 83 14.68 7.72 -1.94
N ASP A 84 14.77 6.74 -2.84
CA ASP A 84 15.73 6.73 -3.96
C ASP A 84 15.07 7.24 -5.25
N PRO A 85 15.62 8.29 -5.90
CA PRO A 85 15.01 8.89 -7.09
C PRO A 85 14.88 7.95 -8.29
N LEU A 86 15.78 6.97 -8.45
CA LEU A 86 15.70 6.02 -9.56
C LEU A 86 14.62 4.97 -9.32
N ILE A 87 14.48 4.53 -8.07
CA ILE A 87 13.38 3.64 -7.66
C ILE A 87 12.04 4.35 -7.81
N ASP A 88 11.92 5.60 -7.38
CA ASP A 88 10.69 6.39 -7.53
C ASP A 88 10.29 6.58 -9.00
N MET A 89 11.26 6.86 -9.88
CA MET A 89 11.04 6.91 -11.32
C MET A 89 10.54 5.56 -11.88
N ASN A 90 11.18 4.44 -11.49
CA ASN A 90 10.76 3.11 -11.93
C ASN A 90 9.36 2.74 -11.43
N ILE A 91 9.00 3.16 -10.22
CA ILE A 91 7.65 3.00 -9.68
C ILE A 91 6.64 3.83 -10.46
N GLY A 92 6.97 5.09 -10.79
CA GLY A 92 6.13 5.92 -11.64
C GLY A 92 5.83 5.27 -12.99
N ILE A 93 6.84 4.66 -13.62
CA ILE A 93 6.67 3.88 -14.85
C ILE A 93 5.81 2.64 -14.59
N ALA A 94 6.11 1.85 -13.56
CA ALA A 94 5.36 0.64 -13.21
C ALA A 94 3.87 0.92 -12.99
N VAL A 95 3.53 1.98 -12.24
CA VAL A 95 2.16 2.42 -12.00
C VAL A 95 1.49 2.83 -13.31
N THR A 96 2.15 3.65 -14.13
CA THR A 96 1.61 4.07 -15.44
C THR A 96 1.33 2.87 -16.34
N GLU A 97 2.22 1.87 -16.37
CA GLU A 97 2.05 0.66 -17.18
C GLU A 97 0.92 -0.23 -16.64
N LEU A 98 0.77 -0.35 -15.31
CA LEU A 98 -0.38 -1.04 -14.71
C LEU A 98 -1.69 -0.34 -15.03
N GLU A 99 -1.69 0.99 -15.00
CA GLU A 99 -2.85 1.80 -15.40
C GLU A 99 -3.24 1.53 -16.86
N GLN A 100 -2.25 1.36 -17.73
CA GLN A 100 -2.45 1.07 -19.16
C GLN A 100 -2.80 -0.40 -19.46
N THR A 101 -2.36 -1.36 -18.63
CA THR A 101 -2.47 -2.79 -18.92
C THR A 101 -3.57 -3.51 -18.13
N GLN A 102 -3.87 -3.06 -16.92
CA GLN A 102 -4.92 -3.60 -16.06
C GLN A 102 -6.05 -2.59 -15.78
N ALA A 103 -5.78 -1.28 -15.80
CA ALA A 103 -6.69 -0.26 -15.27
C ALA A 103 -7.46 0.56 -16.32
N ALA A 104 -7.45 0.20 -17.60
CA ALA A 104 -8.42 0.78 -18.55
C ALA A 104 -9.88 0.43 -18.19
N ALA A 105 -10.10 -0.53 -17.27
CA ALA A 105 -11.42 -0.95 -16.80
C ALA A 105 -11.72 -0.61 -15.32
N ASP A 106 -10.72 -0.38 -14.47
CA ASP A 106 -10.93 -0.12 -13.05
C ASP A 106 -9.99 1.00 -12.53
N PRO A 107 -10.49 2.25 -12.47
CA PRO A 107 -9.73 3.40 -11.97
C PRO A 107 -9.41 3.34 -10.47
N ASN A 108 -9.84 2.30 -9.75
CA ASN A 108 -9.75 2.19 -8.29
C ASN A 108 -8.89 1.00 -7.82
N LEU A 109 -8.05 0.40 -8.67
CA LEU A 109 -7.26 -0.81 -8.33
C LEU A 109 -6.52 -0.73 -6.97
N PHE A 110 -5.94 0.43 -6.65
CA PHE A 110 -5.27 0.66 -5.36
C PHE A 110 -6.25 0.83 -4.18
N GLN A 111 -7.38 1.50 -4.41
CA GLN A 111 -8.49 1.64 -3.47
C GLN A 111 -9.12 0.26 -3.16
N ASN A 112 -9.29 -0.60 -4.16
CA ASN A 112 -9.80 -1.96 -4.00
C ASN A 112 -8.86 -2.85 -3.18
N CYS A 113 -7.54 -2.61 -3.20
CA CYS A 113 -6.62 -3.39 -2.38
C CYS A 113 -6.67 -2.99 -0.91
N ARG A 114 -6.75 -1.69 -0.62
CA ARG A 114 -7.01 -1.16 0.72
C ARG A 114 -8.38 -1.62 1.24
N ASP A 115 -9.41 -1.51 0.41
CA ASP A 115 -10.78 -1.87 0.77
C ASP A 115 -10.92 -3.37 0.98
N ARG A 116 -10.21 -4.22 0.24
CA ARG A 116 -10.19 -5.68 0.48
C ARG A 116 -9.48 -6.06 1.78
N ILE A 117 -8.43 -5.33 2.18
CA ILE A 117 -7.79 -5.55 3.49
C ILE A 117 -8.73 -5.10 4.61
N ILE A 118 -9.42 -3.97 4.43
CA ILE A 118 -10.42 -3.46 5.38
C ILE A 118 -11.65 -4.39 5.47
N GLU A 119 -12.16 -4.87 4.34
CA GLU A 119 -13.31 -5.79 4.25
C GLU A 119 -12.97 -7.15 4.87
N TRP A 120 -11.78 -7.70 4.58
CA TRP A 120 -11.29 -8.90 5.27
C TRP A 120 -11.18 -8.68 6.79
N LEU A 121 -10.67 -7.52 7.22
CA LEU A 121 -10.62 -7.19 8.64
C LEU A 121 -12.04 -7.16 9.22
N ILE A 122 -12.98 -6.44 8.60
CA ILE A 122 -14.37 -6.34 9.04
C ILE A 122 -15.04 -7.71 9.14
N ASP A 123 -14.97 -8.54 8.10
CA ASP A 123 -15.63 -9.84 8.04
C ASP A 123 -15.11 -10.84 9.09
N ASN A 124 -13.90 -10.63 9.60
CA ASN A 124 -13.26 -11.49 10.59
C ASN A 124 -13.23 -10.85 12.00
N THR A 125 -13.56 -9.57 12.13
CA THR A 125 -13.49 -8.84 13.42
C THR A 125 -14.53 -9.25 14.47
N GLU A 126 -15.65 -9.89 14.09
CA GLU A 126 -16.61 -10.44 15.04
C GLU A 126 -16.09 -11.73 15.74
N GLU A 127 -15.16 -12.46 15.13
CA GLU A 127 -14.54 -13.67 15.70
C GLU A 127 -13.23 -13.39 16.46
N PHE A 128 -12.51 -12.31 16.12
CA PHE A 128 -11.19 -12.00 16.68
C PHE A 128 -11.17 -10.69 17.48
N ALA A 129 -11.22 -10.80 18.81
CA ALA A 129 -10.97 -9.66 19.72
C ALA A 129 -9.53 -9.10 19.62
N ARG A 130 -8.62 -9.88 19.03
CA ARG A 130 -7.20 -9.56 18.87
C ARG A 130 -6.64 -10.27 17.66
N VAL A 131 -6.02 -9.53 16.75
CA VAL A 131 -5.38 -10.04 15.54
C VAL A 131 -3.88 -9.80 15.65
N HIS A 132 -3.10 -10.89 15.62
CA HIS A 132 -1.64 -10.82 15.55
C HIS A 132 -1.23 -10.37 14.15
N LEU A 133 -0.60 -9.20 14.05
CA LEU A 133 -0.31 -8.57 12.77
C LEU A 133 0.71 -9.37 11.96
N ALA A 134 1.59 -10.14 12.61
CA ALA A 134 2.55 -11.00 11.92
C ALA A 134 1.87 -12.14 11.15
N ASP A 135 0.76 -12.66 11.67
CA ASP A 135 -0.01 -13.72 11.00
C ASP A 135 -0.83 -13.11 9.86
N LEU A 136 -1.47 -11.97 10.10
CA LEU A 136 -2.19 -11.23 9.08
C LEU A 136 -1.27 -10.76 7.93
N ALA A 137 -0.06 -10.30 8.24
CA ALA A 137 0.97 -9.92 7.28
C ALA A 137 1.37 -11.12 6.40
N ARG A 138 1.49 -12.30 7.00
CA ARG A 138 1.80 -13.55 6.29
C ARG A 138 0.64 -13.98 5.38
N ASP A 139 -0.58 -13.93 5.89
CA ASP A 139 -1.79 -14.35 5.17
C ASP A 139 -2.10 -13.43 3.99
N LEU A 140 -1.89 -12.12 4.17
CA LEU A 140 -2.06 -11.12 3.11
C LEU A 140 -0.81 -10.96 2.23
N ASN A 141 0.31 -11.56 2.62
CA ASN A 141 1.62 -11.38 1.99
C ASN A 141 2.00 -9.89 1.87
N VAL A 142 1.83 -9.15 2.96
CA VAL A 142 2.11 -7.71 3.07
C VAL A 142 3.16 -7.50 4.17
N PRO A 143 4.19 -6.67 3.97
CA PRO A 143 5.15 -6.31 5.02
C PRO A 143 4.45 -5.80 6.30
N LEU A 144 4.94 -6.22 7.46
CA LEU A 144 4.31 -5.93 8.74
C LEU A 144 4.18 -4.41 9.01
N ASP A 145 5.20 -3.65 8.68
CA ASP A 145 5.26 -2.18 8.81
C ASP A 145 4.26 -1.47 7.88
N LEU A 146 3.96 -2.07 6.73
CA LEU A 146 2.96 -1.59 5.81
C LEU A 146 1.55 -1.93 6.31
N LEU A 147 1.34 -3.16 6.77
CA LEU A 147 0.10 -3.57 7.39
C LEU A 147 -0.25 -2.70 8.61
N GLU A 148 0.74 -2.38 9.45
CA GLU A 148 0.59 -1.45 10.58
C GLU A 148 0.12 -0.05 10.14
N ARG A 149 0.66 0.49 9.05
CA ARG A 149 0.21 1.78 8.50
C ARG A 149 -1.20 1.71 7.93
N ILE A 150 -1.51 0.67 7.14
CA ILE A 150 -2.84 0.49 6.57
C ILE A 150 -3.89 0.39 7.68
N ILE A 151 -3.59 -0.35 8.75
CA ILE A 151 -4.47 -0.49 9.90
C ILE A 151 -4.57 0.81 10.69
N ASN A 152 -3.47 1.52 10.93
CA ASN A 152 -3.52 2.83 11.59
C ASN A 152 -4.35 3.85 10.80
N ASP A 153 -4.22 3.85 9.47
CA ASP A 153 -5.00 4.69 8.57
C ASP A 153 -6.48 4.30 8.61
N ALA A 154 -6.78 3.01 8.61
CA ALA A 154 -8.13 2.49 8.72
C ALA A 154 -8.78 2.82 10.07
N ILE A 155 -8.01 2.81 11.17
CA ILE A 155 -8.47 3.26 12.50
C ILE A 155 -8.69 4.77 12.51
N PHE A 156 -7.73 5.55 12.01
CA PHE A 156 -7.80 7.01 12.00
C PHE A 156 -8.98 7.52 11.17
N ASP A 157 -9.20 6.92 10.02
CA ASP A 157 -10.30 7.26 9.12
C ASP A 157 -11.65 6.67 9.57
N GLY A 158 -11.70 5.90 10.67
CA GLY A 158 -12.94 5.38 11.26
C GLY A 158 -13.51 4.13 10.60
N TYR A 159 -12.75 3.42 9.78
CA TYR A 159 -13.16 2.13 9.19
C TYR A 159 -13.08 0.97 10.18
N ILE A 160 -12.12 1.03 11.11
CA ILE A 160 -11.90 0.00 12.13
C ILE A 160 -11.96 0.68 13.50
N VAL A 161 -12.85 0.21 14.37
CA VAL A 161 -12.87 0.64 15.78
C VAL A 161 -11.95 -0.30 16.56
N GLY A 162 -10.72 0.16 16.77
CA GLY A 162 -9.71 -0.65 17.42
C GLY A 162 -8.49 0.17 17.81
N LYS A 163 -7.55 -0.52 18.44
CA LYS A 163 -6.25 0.05 18.81
C LYS A 163 -5.14 -0.86 18.32
N LEU A 164 -4.17 -0.26 17.65
CA LEU A 164 -2.91 -0.93 17.38
C LEU A 164 -2.04 -0.91 18.65
N ASP A 165 -1.68 -2.09 19.16
CA ASP A 165 -0.60 -2.26 20.13
C ASP A 165 0.71 -2.44 19.35
N THR A 166 1.42 -1.32 19.16
CA THR A 166 2.67 -1.27 18.39
C THR A 166 3.82 -2.02 19.06
N GLU A 167 3.76 -2.23 20.38
CA GLU A 167 4.76 -3.01 21.11
C GLU A 167 4.53 -4.51 20.91
N LYS A 168 3.27 -4.95 20.98
CA LYS A 168 2.92 -6.36 20.83
C LYS A 168 2.65 -6.80 19.38
N LYS A 169 2.60 -5.84 18.45
CA LYS A 169 2.26 -6.04 17.03
C LYS A 169 0.88 -6.69 16.87
N ASP A 170 -0.08 -6.12 17.59
CA ASP A 170 -1.46 -6.62 17.62
C ASP A 170 -2.46 -5.53 17.26
N LEU A 171 -3.45 -5.89 16.46
CA LEU A 171 -4.67 -5.11 16.33
C LEU A 171 -5.66 -5.63 17.38
N ILE A 172 -5.98 -4.80 18.37
CA ILE A 172 -7.08 -5.06 19.31
C ILE A 172 -8.33 -4.45 18.72
N VAL A 173 -9.25 -5.30 18.30
CA VAL A 173 -10.53 -4.87 17.73
C VAL A 173 -11.52 -4.74 18.88
N MET A 174 -12.19 -3.60 18.97
CA MET A 174 -13.20 -3.38 20.00
C MET A 174 -14.56 -3.88 19.48
N PRO A 175 -15.35 -4.62 20.29
CA PRO A 175 -16.66 -5.10 19.88
C PRO A 175 -17.54 -3.92 19.49
N TYR A 176 -18.11 -4.02 18.30
CA TYR A 176 -18.82 -2.97 17.59
C TYR A 176 -20.19 -2.71 18.26
N GLU A 177 -20.37 -1.59 18.95
CA GLU A 177 -21.69 -0.96 18.98
C GLU A 177 -21.87 -0.27 17.62
N GLN A 178 -22.82 -0.75 16.81
CA GLN A 178 -23.09 -0.32 15.43
C GLN A 178 -23.45 1.17 15.27
N GLU A 179 -23.37 1.97 16.32
CA GLU A 179 -23.76 3.37 16.31
C GLU A 179 -22.59 4.25 15.84
N LYS A 180 -22.57 4.43 14.52
CA LYS A 180 -21.95 5.51 13.73
C LYS A 180 -20.51 5.29 13.28
N ARG A 181 -20.39 4.82 12.03
CA ARG A 181 -19.21 5.03 11.17
C ARG A 181 -18.96 6.53 11.04
N GLN A 182 -18.04 7.05 11.83
CA GLN A 182 -17.64 8.45 11.79
C GLN A 182 -16.32 8.56 11.05
N LEU A 183 -16.41 8.96 9.78
CA LEU A 183 -15.25 9.34 8.98
C LEU A 183 -14.63 10.61 9.59
N LYS A 184 -13.31 10.80 9.58
CA LYS A 184 -12.73 12.05 10.11
C LYS A 184 -12.28 12.99 9.01
N CYS A 185 -12.71 14.25 9.11
CA CYS A 185 -12.23 15.29 8.21
C CYS A 185 -10.74 15.56 8.44
N ILE A 186 -9.92 15.43 7.41
CA ILE A 186 -8.46 15.67 7.50
C ILE A 186 -8.07 17.11 7.86
N ILE A 187 -8.99 18.06 7.75
CA ILE A 187 -8.73 19.49 7.97
C ILE A 187 -9.19 19.90 9.37
N CYS A 188 -10.44 19.63 9.72
CA CYS A 188 -11.00 20.05 11.01
C CYS A 188 -10.95 18.95 12.09
N TYR A 189 -10.59 17.72 11.73
CA TYR A 189 -10.53 16.54 12.62
C TYR A 189 -11.86 16.19 13.30
N GLN A 190 -12.97 16.79 12.85
CA GLN A 190 -14.31 16.45 13.29
C GLN A 190 -14.86 15.27 12.48
N ASP A 191 -15.79 14.57 13.11
CA ASP A 191 -16.49 13.45 12.54
C ASP A 191 -17.41 13.90 11.39
N ILE A 192 -17.42 13.11 10.33
CA ILE A 192 -18.25 13.20 9.13
C ILE A 192 -19.11 11.94 9.14
N ASP A 193 -20.43 12.11 9.02
CA ASP A 193 -21.30 10.97 8.78
C ASP A 193 -20.96 10.35 7.42
N PHE A 194 -20.87 9.01 7.36
CA PHE A 194 -20.46 8.29 6.16
C PHE A 194 -21.35 8.59 4.93
N ASP A 195 -22.65 8.82 5.18
CA ASP A 195 -23.65 9.13 4.15
C ASP A 195 -23.82 10.65 3.91
N ALA A 196 -22.91 11.48 4.43
CA ALA A 196 -22.98 12.92 4.22
C ALA A 196 -22.84 13.25 2.71
N PRO A 197 -23.81 13.99 2.14
CA PRO A 197 -23.81 14.29 0.70
C PRO A 197 -22.63 15.18 0.28
N ASP A 198 -22.05 15.94 1.22
CA ASP A 198 -21.03 16.95 0.96
C ASP A 198 -19.61 16.47 1.37
N LEU A 199 -19.35 15.19 1.16
CA LEU A 199 -18.08 14.52 1.37
C LEU A 199 -17.17 14.68 0.15
N VAL A 200 -15.97 15.19 0.35
CA VAL A 200 -14.91 15.11 -0.66
C VAL A 200 -13.88 14.08 -0.24
N ARG A 201 -13.58 13.16 -1.17
CA ARG A 201 -12.60 12.09 -0.97
C ARG A 201 -11.47 12.21 -2.00
N CYS A 202 -10.24 12.15 -1.52
CA CYS A 202 -9.08 12.07 -2.39
C CYS A 202 -8.99 10.68 -3.06
N ARG A 203 -8.92 10.62 -4.39
CA ARG A 203 -8.78 9.36 -5.15
C ARG A 203 -7.45 8.64 -4.92
N TYR A 204 -6.40 9.36 -4.50
CA TYR A 204 -5.05 8.81 -4.35
C TYR A 204 -4.78 8.20 -2.97
N CYS A 205 -5.23 8.87 -1.90
CA CYS A 205 -5.00 8.40 -0.53
C CYS A 205 -6.28 8.06 0.25
N GLY A 206 -7.46 8.19 -0.38
CA GLY A 206 -8.76 7.89 0.21
C GLY A 206 -9.14 8.74 1.41
N THR A 207 -8.36 9.78 1.71
CA THR A 207 -8.62 10.70 2.82
C THR A 207 -9.82 11.58 2.53
N VAL A 208 -10.60 11.85 3.57
CA VAL A 208 -11.90 12.49 3.49
C VAL A 208 -11.90 13.86 4.15
N ALA A 209 -12.69 14.77 3.59
CA ALA A 209 -12.88 16.10 4.13
C ALA A 209 -14.31 16.55 3.87
N HIS A 210 -14.83 17.39 4.79
CA HIS A 210 -16.00 18.19 4.48
C HIS A 210 -15.73 19.04 3.24
N HIS A 211 -16.70 19.12 2.33
CA HIS A 211 -16.59 19.90 1.10
C HIS A 211 -16.17 21.36 1.39
N GLU A 212 -16.74 21.99 2.41
CA GLU A 212 -16.37 23.36 2.77
C GLU A 212 -14.89 23.49 3.15
N HIS A 213 -14.39 22.59 3.99
CA HIS A 213 -12.99 22.64 4.45
C HIS A 213 -12.02 22.36 3.31
N ILE A 214 -12.30 21.39 2.44
CA ILE A 214 -11.40 21.11 1.33
C ILE A 214 -11.39 22.27 0.33
N MET A 215 -12.52 22.95 0.11
CA MET A 215 -12.56 24.12 -0.76
C MET A 215 -11.79 25.31 -0.17
N GLN A 216 -11.84 25.50 1.16
CA GLN A 216 -11.00 26.50 1.84
C GLN A 216 -9.51 26.18 1.68
N TRP A 217 -9.13 24.90 1.86
CA TRP A 217 -7.75 24.47 1.63
C TRP A 217 -7.32 24.71 0.19
N VAL A 218 -8.17 24.37 -0.78
CA VAL A 218 -7.89 24.55 -2.21
C VAL A 218 -7.68 26.02 -2.56
N ALA A 219 -8.50 26.91 -1.97
CA ALA A 219 -8.34 28.35 -2.15
C ALA A 219 -7.02 28.88 -1.58
N ALA A 220 -6.52 28.30 -0.48
CA ALA A 220 -5.32 28.76 0.21
C ALA A 220 -4.02 28.13 -0.32
N ALA A 221 -4.03 26.82 -0.58
CA ALA A 221 -2.86 26.00 -0.87
C ALA A 221 -2.87 25.36 -2.27
N GLY A 222 -3.91 25.62 -3.07
CA GLY A 222 -4.11 25.06 -4.40
C GLY A 222 -4.82 23.70 -4.39
N LYS A 223 -5.15 23.18 -5.59
CA LYS A 223 -5.88 21.91 -5.79
C LYS A 223 -5.05 20.67 -5.42
N LYS A 224 -4.49 20.60 -4.22
CA LYS A 224 -3.68 19.46 -3.73
C LYS A 224 -4.29 18.88 -2.47
N CYS A 225 -4.21 17.55 -2.34
CA CYS A 225 -4.64 16.86 -1.14
C CYS A 225 -3.78 17.31 0.07
N PRO A 226 -4.40 17.68 1.22
CA PRO A 226 -3.65 18.05 2.42
C PRO A 226 -2.73 16.96 2.96
N ARG A 227 -3.00 15.70 2.60
CA ARG A 227 -2.27 14.53 3.08
C ARG A 227 -1.21 14.07 2.09
N CYS A 228 -1.62 13.67 0.88
CA CYS A 228 -0.71 13.07 -0.09
C CYS A 228 -0.18 14.05 -1.14
N MET A 229 -0.59 15.32 -1.09
CA MET A 229 -0.18 16.39 -2.01
C MET A 229 -0.50 16.15 -3.51
N SER A 230 -1.15 15.04 -3.85
CA SER A 230 -1.67 14.75 -5.19
C SER A 230 -2.76 15.74 -5.57
N GLU A 231 -2.90 16.00 -6.87
CA GLU A 231 -3.91 16.93 -7.39
C GLU A 231 -5.33 16.42 -7.11
N LEU A 232 -6.24 17.28 -6.65
CA LEU A 232 -7.61 16.90 -6.34
C LEU A 232 -8.50 17.14 -7.57
N GLU A 233 -9.21 16.10 -8.00
CA GLU A 233 -10.28 16.20 -8.99
C GLU A 233 -11.56 16.63 -8.27
N LEU A 234 -11.79 17.95 -8.25
CA LEU A 234 -12.98 18.59 -7.69
C LEU A 234 -13.73 19.25 -8.84
N ASP A 235 -15.02 18.89 -8.99
CA ASP A 235 -15.96 19.48 -9.94
C ASP A 235 -16.44 20.88 -9.50
#